data_AF-A0A2D5I4Z9-F1
#
_entry.id   AF-A0A2D5I4Z9-F1
#
_cell.length_a   1.000
_cell.length_b   1.000
_cell.length_c   1.000
_cell.angle_alpha   90.00
_cell.angle_beta   90.00
_cell.angle_gamma   90.00
#
_symmetry.space_group_name_H-M   'P 1'
#
loop_
_entity.id
_entity.type
_entity.pdbx_description
1 polymer ?
#
loop_
_entity_poly.entity_id
_entity_poly.type
_entity_poly.pdbx_seq_one_letter_code
_entity_poly.pdbx_strand_id
1 'polypeptide(L)'
;IGAIFGNMGEKVSLGFVEETEKQVVKHIDRHLDKISPKDRDTINILKTMREDEDTHAKQAEENGSEELKKPTKKIMEYTAKIMTSSSTYI
;
A
#
# COMPACT_ATOMS: atom_id res chain seq x y z
N ILE A 1 16.72 -4.46 -10.84
CA ILE A 1 15.72 -3.52 -10.25
C ILE A 1 16.33 -2.76 -9.07
N GLY A 2 16.99 -3.40 -8.09
CA GLY A 2 17.59 -2.72 -6.92
C GLY A 2 18.63 -1.62 -7.19
N ALA A 3 19.39 -1.67 -8.29
CA ALA A 3 20.41 -0.65 -8.60
C ALA A 3 19.83 0.71 -9.06
N ILE A 4 18.58 0.75 -9.53
CA ILE A 4 17.92 2.00 -9.95
C ILE A 4 17.34 2.72 -8.72
N PHE A 5 16.85 1.98 -7.73
CA PHE A 5 16.34 2.54 -6.47
C PHE A 5 17.46 3.01 -5.54
N GLY A 6 18.64 2.39 -5.58
CA GLY A 6 19.79 2.82 -4.76
C GLY A 6 20.34 4.22 -5.05
N ASN A 7 20.01 4.80 -6.22
CA ASN A 7 20.38 6.18 -6.58
C ASN A 7 19.25 7.20 -6.38
N MET A 8 18.04 6.75 -6.06
CA MET A 8 16.89 7.59 -5.72
C MET A 8 16.84 7.66 -4.19
N GLY A 9 17.33 8.78 -3.62
CA GLY A 9 17.61 8.93 -2.19
C GLY A 9 16.45 8.59 -1.23
N GLU A 10 16.76 8.56 0.06
CA GLU A 10 15.89 8.16 1.18
C GLU A 10 14.43 8.63 1.08
N LYS A 11 14.20 9.88 0.66
CA LYS A 11 12.87 10.49 0.46
C LYS A 11 12.02 9.81 -0.62
N VAL A 12 12.65 9.34 -1.70
CA VAL A 12 11.96 8.61 -2.78
C VAL A 12 11.59 7.20 -2.31
N SER A 13 12.44 6.59 -1.48
CA SER A 13 12.11 5.33 -0.81
C SER A 13 10.92 5.49 0.13
N LEU A 14 10.89 6.57 0.92
CA LEU A 14 9.75 6.89 1.79
C LEU A 14 8.46 7.13 1.00
N GLY A 15 8.53 7.78 -0.17
CA GLY A 15 7.37 7.92 -1.07
C GLY A 15 6.85 6.60 -1.65
N PHE A 16 7.73 5.61 -1.83
CA PHE A 16 7.31 4.26 -2.20
C PHE A 16 6.61 3.53 -1.05
N VAL A 17 7.12 3.66 0.18
CA VAL A 17 6.46 3.10 1.36
C VAL A 17 5.07 3.72 1.53
N GLU A 18 4.98 5.05 1.54
CA GLU A 18 3.72 5.79 1.64
C GLU A 18 2.67 5.33 0.60
N GLU A 19 3.06 5.19 -0.67
CA GLU A 19 2.14 4.74 -1.72
C GLU A 19 1.76 3.26 -1.57
N THR A 20 2.66 2.43 -1.03
CA THR A 20 2.37 1.03 -0.72
C THR A 20 1.30 0.96 0.36
N GLU A 21 1.47 1.70 1.47
CA GLU A 21 0.51 1.69 2.57
C GLU A 21 -0.86 2.23 2.12
N LYS A 22 -0.88 3.30 1.32
CA LYS A 22 -2.12 3.80 0.70
C LYS A 22 -2.81 2.75 -0.18
N GLN A 23 -2.06 1.88 -0.86
CA GLN A 23 -2.63 0.78 -1.64
C GLN A 23 -3.14 -0.36 -0.74
N VAL A 24 -2.47 -0.65 0.37
CA VAL A 24 -2.94 -1.63 1.36
C VAL A 24 -4.25 -1.18 2.00
N VAL A 25 -4.39 0.08 2.41
CA VAL A 25 -5.65 0.63 2.93
C VAL A 25 -6.79 0.46 1.93
N LYS A 26 -6.58 0.80 0.66
CA LYS A 26 -7.57 0.57 -0.41
C LYS A 26 -7.91 -0.91 -0.61
N HIS A 27 -6.94 -1.80 -0.41
CA HIS A 27 -7.17 -3.24 -0.47
C HIS A 27 -8.05 -3.71 0.70
N ILE A 28 -7.76 -3.24 1.91
CA ILE A 28 -8.54 -3.53 3.12
C ILE A 28 -9.98 -3.02 2.97
N ASP A 29 -10.18 -1.79 2.50
CA ASP A 29 -11.51 -1.22 2.27
C ASP A 29 -12.34 -2.10 1.31
N ARG A 30 -11.74 -2.54 0.19
CA ARG A 30 -12.39 -3.48 -0.74
C ARG A 30 -12.68 -4.85 -0.13
N HIS A 31 -11.88 -5.28 0.86
CA HIS A 31 -12.09 -6.54 1.55
C HIS A 31 -13.24 -6.41 2.55
N LEU A 32 -13.30 -5.30 3.30
CA LEU A 32 -14.40 -4.95 4.20
C LEU A 32 -15.75 -4.88 3.47
N ASP A 33 -15.78 -4.43 2.22
CA ASP A 33 -16.99 -4.42 1.39
C ASP A 33 -17.50 -5.81 1.00
N LYS A 34 -16.63 -6.83 1.00
CA LYS A 34 -16.94 -8.19 0.55
C LYS A 34 -17.18 -9.17 1.69
N ILE A 35 -16.64 -8.88 2.88
CA ILE A 35 -16.71 -9.78 4.01
C ILE A 35 -18.12 -9.84 4.58
N SER A 36 -18.52 -11.02 5.08
CA SER A 36 -19.81 -11.19 5.72
C SER A 36 -19.93 -10.26 6.93
N PRO A 37 -21.03 -9.50 7.08
CA PRO A 37 -21.24 -8.63 8.25
C PRO A 37 -21.37 -9.42 9.57
N LYS A 38 -21.53 -10.75 9.50
CA LYS A 38 -21.56 -11.62 10.67
C LYS A 38 -20.17 -11.99 11.19
N ASP A 39 -19.14 -11.82 10.35
CA ASP A 39 -17.74 -12.11 10.70
C ASP A 39 -17.12 -10.90 11.41
N ARG A 40 -17.57 -10.67 12.64
CA ARG A 40 -17.18 -9.50 13.43
C ARG A 40 -15.70 -9.52 13.80
N ASP A 41 -15.12 -10.70 13.99
CA ASP A 41 -13.73 -10.85 14.39
C ASP A 41 -12.80 -10.41 13.27
N THR A 42 -13.04 -10.90 12.04
CA THR A 42 -12.23 -10.48 10.88
C THR A 42 -12.44 -9.00 10.56
N ILE A 43 -13.67 -8.47 10.67
CA ILE A 43 -13.93 -7.04 10.49
C ILE A 43 -13.13 -6.19 11.48
N ASN A 44 -13.06 -6.60 12.75
CA ASN A 44 -12.30 -5.86 13.76
C ASN A 44 -10.81 -5.86 13.45
N ILE A 45 -10.25 -7.03 13.07
CA ILE A 45 -8.83 -7.14 12.68
C ILE A 45 -8.52 -6.23 11.47
N LEU A 46 -9.36 -6.26 10.44
CA LEU A 46 -9.17 -5.44 9.25
C LEU A 46 -9.26 -3.95 9.54
N LYS A 47 -10.14 -3.53 10.47
CA LYS A 47 -10.20 -2.12 10.89
C LYS A 47 -8.95 -1.67 11.62
N THR A 48 -8.42 -2.49 12.53
CA THR A 48 -7.16 -2.19 13.22
C THR A 48 -6.01 -2.08 12.22
N MET A 49 -5.87 -3.06 11.33
CA MET A 49 -4.85 -3.03 10.28
C MET A 49 -4.97 -1.78 9.39
N ARG A 50 -6.20 -1.39 9.02
CA ARG A 50 -6.44 -0.16 8.25
C ARG A 50 -5.90 1.09 8.94
N GLU A 51 -6.13 1.21 10.25
CA GLU A 51 -5.66 2.35 11.05
C GLU A 51 -4.13 2.37 11.20
N ASP A 52 -3.52 1.19 11.34
CA ASP A 52 -2.06 1.05 11.40
C ASP A 52 -1.41 1.50 10.08
N GLU A 53 -1.94 1.07 8.93
CA GLU A 53 -1.37 1.45 7.62
C GLU A 53 -1.62 2.93 7.27
N ASP A 54 -2.77 3.50 7.69
CA ASP A 54 -3.00 4.95 7.59
C ASP A 54 -1.95 5.73 8.42
N THR A 55 -1.51 5.17 9.55
CA THR A 55 -0.46 5.75 10.41
C THR A 55 0.91 5.62 9.77
N HIS A 56 1.26 4.46 9.21
CA HIS A 56 2.52 4.26 8.49
C HIS A 56 2.65 5.19 7.27
N ALA A 57 1.56 5.38 6.52
CA ALA A 57 1.54 6.33 5.40
C ALA A 57 1.85 7.76 5.86
N LYS A 58 1.23 8.22 6.95
CA LYS A 58 1.51 9.54 7.54
C LYS A 58 2.93 9.66 8.06
N GLN A 59 3.45 8.63 8.71
CA GLN A 59 4.84 8.63 9.16
C GLN A 59 5.81 8.73 7.98
N ALA A 60 5.56 8.06 6.86
CA ALA A 60 6.37 8.19 5.67
C ALA A 60 6.31 9.63 5.10
N GLU A 61 5.13 10.25 5.10
CA GLU A 61 4.91 11.66 4.74
C GLU A 61 5.70 12.62 5.65
N GLU A 62 5.56 12.47 6.97
CA GLU A 62 6.22 13.31 7.97
C GLU A 62 7.76 13.17 7.92
N ASN A 63 8.27 12.00 7.59
CA ASN A 63 9.71 11.76 7.39
C ASN A 63 10.23 12.29 6.04
N GLY A 64 9.40 13.00 5.27
CA GLY A 64 9.80 13.71 4.06
C GLY A 64 9.74 12.84 2.83
N SER A 65 8.75 11.94 2.73
CA SER A 65 8.44 11.31 1.46
C SER A 65 8.23 12.37 0.38
N GLU A 66 8.83 12.15 -0.79
CA GLU A 66 8.48 12.94 -1.96
C GLU A 66 7.35 12.23 -2.70
N GLU A 67 6.27 12.96 -3.01
CA GLU A 67 5.20 12.46 -3.86
C GLU A 67 5.83 11.84 -5.12
N LEU A 68 5.69 10.53 -5.25
CA LEU A 68 6.25 9.82 -6.40
C LEU A 68 5.65 10.45 -7.65
N LYS A 69 6.51 11.01 -8.52
CA LYS A 69 6.09 11.55 -9.81
C LYS A 69 5.15 10.54 -10.47
N LYS A 70 4.01 11.02 -11.00
CA LYS A 70 2.93 10.21 -11.60
C LYS A 70 3.37 9.01 -12.48
N PRO A 71 4.49 9.06 -13.25
CA PRO A 71 4.96 7.89 -13.99
C PRO A 71 5.29 6.68 -13.10
N THR A 72 5.93 6.92 -11.95
CA THR A 72 6.37 5.86 -11.03
C THR A 72 5.17 5.20 -10.35
N LYS A 73 4.17 6.00 -9.97
CA LYS A 73 2.90 5.50 -9.39
C LYS A 73 2.16 4.55 -10.35
N LYS A 74 2.11 4.88 -11.65
CA LYS A 74 1.52 3.99 -12.68
C LYS A 74 2.29 2.68 -12.86
N ILE A 75 3.62 2.73 -12.83
CA ILE A 75 4.45 1.52 -12.93
C ILE A 75 4.17 0.63 -11.72
N MET A 76 4.10 1.23 -10.53
CA MET A 76 3.84 0.54 -9.28
C MET A 76 2.43 -0.06 -9.23
N GLU A 77 1.40 0.67 -9.68
CA GLU A 77 0.04 0.12 -9.86
C GLU A 77 0.03 -1.09 -10.79
N TYR A 78 0.79 -1.05 -11.90
CA TYR A 78 0.88 -2.16 -12.84
C TYR A 78 1.57 -3.37 -12.21
N THR A 79 2.66 -3.16 -11.48
CA THR A 79 3.37 -4.21 -10.75
C THR A 79 2.51 -4.81 -9.63
N ALA A 80 1.81 -3.96 -8.86
CA ALA A 80 0.89 -4.40 -7.82
C ALA A 80 -0.23 -5.25 -8.40
N LYS A 81 -0.81 -4.84 -9.54
CA LYS A 81 -1.85 -5.60 -10.26
C LYS A 81 -1.36 -6.98 -10.71
N ILE A 82 -0.11 -7.10 -11.17
CA ILE A 82 0.49 -8.40 -11.51
C ILE A 82 0.63 -9.27 -10.26
N MET A 83 1.07 -8.72 -9.13
CA MET A 83 1.17 -9.48 -7.87
C MET A 83 -0.21 -9.92 -7.36
N THR A 84 -1.22 -9.04 -7.36
CA THR A 84 -2.57 -9.39 -6.87
C THR A 84 -3.26 -10.40 -7.79
N SER A 85 -3.06 -10.30 -9.10
CA SER A 85 -3.65 -11.25 -10.06
C SER A 85 -2.98 -12.62 -10.04
N SER A 86 -1.68 -12.69 -9.69
CA SER A 86 -0.97 -13.96 -9.50
C SER A 86 -1.46 -14.72 -8.26
N SER A 87 -2.00 -14.01 -7.26
CA SER A 87 -2.56 -14.62 -6.05
C SER A 87 -3.94 -15.29 -6.27
N THR A 88 -4.48 -15.24 -7.50
CA THR A 88 -5.76 -15.88 -7.86
C THR A 88 -5.59 -17.22 -8.60
N TYR A 89 -4.36 -17.73 -8.73
CA TYR A 89 -4.06 -19.00 -9.39
C TYR A 89 -3.18 -19.96 -8.56
N ILE A 90 -3.29 -19.91 -7.23
CA ILE A 90 -2.76 -20.95 -6.33
C ILE A 90 -3.88 -21.35 -5.38
#